data_AF-A0A9N8W1J5-F1
#
_entry.id   AF-A0A9N8W1J5-F1
#
_cell.length_a   1.000
_cell.length_b   1.000
_cell.length_c   1.000
_cell.angle_alpha   90.00
_cell.angle_beta   90.00
_cell.angle_gamma   90.00
#
_symmetry.space_group_name_H-M   'P 1'
#
loop_
_entity.id
_entity.type
_entity.pdbx_description
1 polymer ?
#
loop_
_entity_poly.entity_id
_entity_poly.type
_entity_poly.pdbx_seq_one_letter_code
_entity_poly.pdbx_strand_id
1 'polypeptide(L)'
;MCQSYRQMENPQNRITAKEMGLKWKSMSARDRKPYVDSSIRKKEQFKLENPNVKRKRKRSVRRKNLKFVNNSPETIQLEQTKKECMKL
;
A
#
# COMPACT_ATOMS: atom_id res chain seq x y z
N MET A 1 24.63 -14.10 -1.21
CA MET A 1 23.97 -13.37 -2.32
C MET A 1 23.64 -11.96 -1.85
N CYS A 2 24.21 -10.96 -2.52
CA CYS A 2 24.33 -9.58 -2.06
C CYS A 2 23.00 -8.83 -1.91
N GLN A 3 22.94 -7.97 -0.89
CA GLN A 3 21.89 -6.97 -0.66
C GLN A 3 21.87 -5.86 -1.75
N SER A 4 22.74 -5.93 -2.75
CA SER A 4 22.97 -4.90 -3.78
C SER A 4 21.88 -4.82 -4.85
N TYR A 5 20.94 -5.76 -4.93
CA TYR A 5 19.83 -5.70 -5.89
C TYR A 5 18.64 -4.84 -5.44
N ARG A 6 18.62 -4.36 -4.19
CA ARG A 6 17.47 -3.61 -3.61
C ARG A 6 17.46 -2.12 -3.97
N GLN A 7 18.57 -1.57 -4.47
CA GLN A 7 18.76 -0.11 -4.56
C GLN A 7 18.85 0.44 -5.99
N MET A 8 18.63 -0.37 -7.02
CA MET A 8 18.37 0.14 -8.38
C MET A 8 16.89 0.53 -8.58
N GLU A 9 16.23 1.01 -7.52
CA GLU A 9 14.85 1.46 -7.63
C GLU A 9 14.83 2.92 -8.08
N ASN A 10 14.28 3.09 -9.28
CA ASN A 10 13.74 4.32 -9.81
C ASN A 10 13.27 5.27 -8.67
N PRO A 11 13.82 6.49 -8.54
CA PRO A 11 13.46 7.43 -7.47
C PRO A 11 11.96 7.78 -7.44
N GLN A 12 11.22 7.40 -8.49
CA GLN A 12 9.78 7.55 -8.60
C GLN A 12 8.97 6.28 -8.24
N ASN A 13 9.53 5.29 -7.54
CA ASN A 13 8.79 4.06 -7.17
C ASN A 13 7.43 4.37 -6.50
N ARG A 14 7.35 5.42 -5.68
CA ARG A 14 6.07 5.87 -5.09
C ARG A 14 5.03 6.26 -6.14
N ILE A 15 5.44 6.93 -7.21
CA ILE A 15 4.57 7.34 -8.32
C ILE A 15 4.21 6.11 -9.15
N THR A 16 5.20 5.32 -9.54
CA THR A 16 5.01 4.09 -10.32
C THR A 16 4.06 3.12 -9.62
N ALA A 17 4.20 2.91 -8.31
CA ALA A 17 3.30 2.05 -7.53
C ALA A 17 1.85 2.55 -7.53
N LYS A 18 1.64 3.87 -7.47
CA LYS A 18 0.29 4.46 -7.55
C LYS A 18 -0.33 4.22 -8.92
N GLU A 19 0.41 4.52 -9.98
CA GLU A 19 -0.05 4.34 -11.37
C GLU A 19 -0.36 2.88 -11.67
N MET A 20 0.51 1.95 -11.25
CA MET A 20 0.28 0.52 -11.40
C MET A 20 -0.97 0.05 -10.67
N GLY A 21 -1.23 0.58 -9.48
CA GLY A 21 -2.45 0.30 -8.73
C GLY A 21 -3.72 0.78 -9.44
N LEU A 22 -3.69 1.97 -10.04
CA LEU A 22 -4.80 2.50 -10.85
C LEU A 22 -5.02 1.67 -12.11
N LYS A 23 -3.94 1.35 -12.83
CA LYS A 23 -3.99 0.53 -14.04
C LYS A 23 -4.59 -0.84 -13.74
N TRP A 24 -4.13 -1.51 -12.68
CA TRP A 24 -4.67 -2.80 -12.27
C TRP A 24 -6.18 -2.76 -11.99
N LYS A 25 -6.67 -1.70 -11.34
CA LYS A 25 -8.11 -1.52 -11.07
C LYS A 25 -8.92 -1.27 -12.34
N SER A 26 -8.33 -0.61 -13.34
CA SER A 26 -8.99 -0.35 -14.63
C SER A 26 -9.05 -1.58 -15.55
N MET A 27 -8.26 -2.63 -15.28
CA MET A 27 -8.22 -3.83 -16.13
C MET A 27 -9.44 -4.72 -15.93
N SER A 28 -9.92 -5.31 -17.04
CA SER A 28 -11.01 -6.28 -17.00
C SER A 28 -10.59 -7.56 -16.26
N ALA A 29 -11.57 -8.38 -15.88
CA ALA A 29 -11.28 -9.68 -15.26
C ALA A 29 -10.51 -10.61 -16.22
N ARG A 30 -10.78 -10.51 -17.54
CA ARG A 30 -10.08 -11.30 -18.57
C ARG A 30 -8.61 -10.92 -18.66
N ASP A 31 -8.30 -9.63 -18.61
CA ASP A 31 -6.91 -9.14 -18.69
C ASP A 31 -6.12 -9.45 -17.41
N ARG A 32 -6.81 -9.50 -16.26
CA ARG A 32 -6.21 -9.90 -14.98
C ARG A 32 -6.00 -11.42 -14.85
N LYS A 33 -6.77 -12.22 -15.59
CA LYS A 33 -6.77 -13.70 -15.52
C LYS A 33 -5.38 -14.33 -15.56
N PRO A 34 -4.48 -14.03 -16.52
CA PRO A 34 -3.16 -14.69 -16.56
C PRO A 34 -2.32 -14.47 -15.30
N TYR A 35 -2.41 -13.28 -14.69
CA TYR A 35 -1.70 -12.96 -13.45
C TYR A 35 -2.31 -13.65 -12.23
N VAL A 36 -3.65 -13.74 -12.19
CA VAL A 36 -4.37 -14.47 -11.15
C VAL A 36 -4.04 -15.95 -11.20
N ASP A 37 -4.12 -16.57 -12.38
CA ASP A 37 -3.80 -17.99 -12.59
C ASP A 37 -2.35 -18.29 -12.18
N SER A 38 -1.41 -17.42 -12.59
CA SER A 38 0.00 -17.52 -12.18
C SER A 38 0.16 -17.40 -10.66
N SER A 39 -0.62 -16.55 -9.99
CA SER A 39 -0.58 -16.40 -8.53
C SER A 39 -1.08 -17.64 -7.81
N ILE A 40 -2.08 -18.33 -8.39
CA ILE A 40 -2.64 -19.57 -7.82
C ILE A 40 -1.59 -20.68 -7.90
N ARG A 41 -0.99 -20.89 -9.08
CA ARG A 41 0.09 -21.88 -9.27
C ARG A 41 1.24 -21.67 -8.29
N LYS A 42 1.69 -20.43 -8.11
CA LYS A 42 2.76 -20.10 -7.15
C LYS A 42 2.35 -20.36 -5.70
N LYS A 43 1.09 -20.12 -5.34
CA LYS A 43 0.58 -20.44 -3.99
C LYS A 43 0.55 -21.94 -3.74
N GLU A 44 0.16 -22.73 -4.73
CA GLU A 44 0.13 -24.19 -4.65
C GLU A 44 1.54 -24.76 -4.53
N GLN A 45 2.46 -24.32 -5.40
CA GLN A 45 3.87 -24.68 -5.32
C GLN A 45 4.46 -24.33 -3.95
N PHE A 46 4.22 -23.12 -3.46
CA PHE A 46 4.70 -22.70 -2.14
C PHE A 46 4.17 -23.60 -1.02
N LYS A 47 2.89 -24.00 -1.06
CA LYS A 47 2.30 -24.91 -0.05
C LYS A 47 2.94 -26.29 -0.08
N LEU A 48 3.24 -26.81 -1.27
CA LEU A 48 3.89 -28.10 -1.45
C LEU A 48 5.31 -28.07 -0.89
N GLU A 49 6.07 -27.02 -1.20
CA GLU A 49 7.44 -26.82 -0.73
C GLU A 49 7.51 -26.49 0.77
N ASN A 50 6.45 -25.87 1.32
CA ASN A 50 6.44 -25.31 2.68
C ASN A 50 5.16 -25.72 3.46
N PRO A 51 4.93 -27.02 3.71
CA PRO A 51 3.66 -27.52 4.25
C PRO A 51 3.33 -26.98 5.66
N ASN A 52 4.35 -26.64 6.44
CA ASN A 52 4.21 -26.20 7.84
C ASN A 52 4.33 -24.68 8.04
N VAL A 53 4.44 -23.89 6.96
CA VAL A 53 4.62 -22.43 7.08
C VAL A 53 3.29 -21.75 7.40
N LYS A 54 3.15 -21.33 8.67
CA LYS A 54 2.06 -20.47 9.13
C LYS A 54 2.45 -19.00 8.99
N ARG A 55 1.59 -18.20 8.35
CA ARG A 55 1.81 -16.76 8.16
C ARG A 55 1.70 -16.01 9.49
N LYS A 56 2.83 -15.68 10.12
CA LYS A 56 2.86 -14.86 11.34
C LYS A 56 2.87 -13.37 10.97
N ARG A 57 1.77 -12.66 11.24
CA ARG A 57 1.79 -11.17 11.21
C ARG A 57 2.44 -10.69 12.50
N LYS A 58 3.65 -10.13 12.43
CA LYS A 58 4.17 -9.31 13.53
C LYS A 58 3.36 -8.01 13.52
N ARG A 59 2.61 -7.73 14.58
CA ARG A 59 2.01 -6.39 14.74
C ARG A 59 3.17 -5.41 14.84
N SER A 60 3.27 -4.49 13.88
CA SER A 60 4.11 -3.32 14.07
C SER A 60 3.58 -2.60 15.30
N VAL A 61 4.39 -2.51 16.35
CA VAL A 61 4.09 -1.65 17.50
C VAL A 61 4.24 -0.22 16.97
N ARG A 62 3.16 0.31 16.38
CA ARG A 62 3.05 1.73 16.07
C ARG A 62 3.07 2.47 17.40
N ARG A 63 4.26 2.87 17.87
CA ARG A 63 4.40 3.75 19.04
C ARG A 63 3.53 4.98 18.77
N LYS A 64 2.50 5.15 19.59
CA LYS A 64 1.55 6.26 19.50
C LYS A 64 2.23 7.55 19.97
N ASN A 65 3.05 8.16 19.12
CA ASN A 65 3.31 9.61 19.19
C ASN A 65 2.40 10.35 18.19
N LEU A 66 1.15 9.92 18.12
CA LEU A 66 0.06 10.63 17.46
C LEU A 66 -0.46 11.73 18.41
N LYS A 67 0.40 12.67 18.80
CA LYS A 67 0.01 13.86 19.61
C LYS A 67 0.59 15.17 19.09
N PHE A 68 1.27 15.21 17.94
CA PHE A 68 1.90 16.45 17.44
C PHE A 68 1.30 17.02 16.14
N VAL A 69 0.21 16.47 15.59
CA VAL A 69 -0.33 16.96 14.29
C VAL A 69 -1.60 17.81 14.43
N ASN A 70 -2.18 17.89 15.64
CA ASN A 70 -3.46 18.60 15.82
C ASN A 70 -3.33 20.09 16.20
N ASN A 71 -2.11 20.64 16.24
CA ASN A 71 -1.88 22.06 16.55
C ASN A 71 -1.07 22.75 15.44
N SER A 72 -1.12 22.27 14.20
CA SER A 72 -0.58 23.02 13.06
C SER A 72 -1.57 24.13 12.69
N PRO A 73 -1.15 25.40 12.62
CA PRO A 73 -2.04 26.53 12.30
C PRO A 73 -2.78 26.36 10.97
N GLU A 74 -2.21 25.62 10.01
CA GLU A 74 -2.87 25.29 8.72
C GLU A 74 -4.15 24.46 8.89
N THR A 75 -4.21 23.58 9.89
CA THR A 75 -5.38 22.71 10.12
C THR A 75 -6.54 23.46 10.78
N ILE A 76 -6.25 24.50 11.54
CA ILE A 76 -7.24 25.33 12.23
C ILE A 76 -7.94 26.25 11.23
N GLN A 77 -7.20 26.83 10.26
CA GLN A 77 -7.76 27.68 9.21
C GLN A 77 -8.70 26.89 8.26
N LEU A 78 -8.36 25.64 7.95
CA LEU A 78 -9.20 24.78 7.10
C LEU A 78 -10.53 24.41 7.78
N GLU A 79 -10.56 24.28 9.11
CA GLU A 79 -11.80 24.03 9.86
C GLU A 79 -12.66 25.30 10.01
N GLN A 80 -12.05 26.48 10.10
CA GLN A 80 -12.77 27.76 10.15
C GLN A 80 -13.47 28.07 8.81
N THR A 81 -12.74 27.94 7.70
CA THR A 81 -13.28 28.17 6.34
C THR A 81 -14.42 27.22 5.98
N LYS A 82 -14.35 25.95 6.40
CA LYS A 82 -15.45 24.99 6.22
C LYS A 82 -16.70 25.37 7.00
N LYS A 83 -16.55 25.91 8.21
CA LYS A 83 -17.68 26.34 9.05
C LYS A 83 -18.37 27.59 8.50
N GLU A 84 -17.63 28.48 7.83
CA GLU A 84 -18.20 29.64 7.15
C GLU A 84 -18.94 29.24 5.86
N CYS A 85 -18.41 28.33 5.06
CA CYS A 85 -19.09 27.86 3.84
C CYS A 85 -20.42 27.11 4.10
N MET A 86 -20.62 26.56 5.31
CA MET A 86 -21.82 25.80 5.69
C MET A 86 -22.89 26.65 6.38
N LYS A 87 -22.70 27.97 6.48
CA LYS A 87 -23.65 28.93 7.07
C LYS A 87 -24.38 29.80 6.03
N LEU A 88 -24.42 29.36 4.78
CA LEU A 88 -25.30 29.87 3.73
C LEU A 88 -26.43 28.86 3.48
#